data_AF-A0A817DP48-F1
#
_entry.id   AF-A0A817DP48-F1
#
_cell.length_a   1.000
_cell.length_b   1.000
_cell.length_c   1.000
_cell.angle_alpha   90.00
_cell.angle_beta   90.00
_cell.angle_gamma   90.00
#
_symmetry.space_group_name_H-M   'P 1'
#
loop_
_entity.id
_entity.type
_entity.pdbx_description
1 polymer ?
#
loop_
_entity_poly.entity_id
_entity_poly.type
_entity_poly.pdbx_seq_one_letter_code
_entity_poly.pdbx_strand_id
1 'polypeptide(L)'
;MSLNRTDDMDNNNSWIPLFDRFNKTIRTEADTLFKHIADSQTNLLNERNSLYKEIEILKEEKEEMTRLLKKYDQIVTLNIGGQLFSTTIETLTKEECLFTKMFNGRFDLREHQGATFIDRDPTHFRILLNYLRTNTFIEPKSAQDRAELLLEAEYYQITSLIKQLKNETVTTMIVVEKLLFDSTLHHPQVVISEAGLSANYGGGCTRLLYAKVNNAMWQNGCHYWEITIEKGHGTILLVIV
;
A
#
# COMPACT_ATOMS: atom_id res chain seq x y z
N MET A 1 -44.37 65.91 -93.82
CA MET A 1 -45.00 66.25 -92.53
C MET A 1 -44.89 65.01 -91.65
N SER A 2 -43.92 64.90 -90.73
CA SER A 2 -43.89 65.49 -89.37
C SER A 2 -45.05 64.93 -88.51
N LEU A 3 -44.89 64.26 -87.36
CA LEU A 3 -43.90 64.30 -86.26
C LEU A 3 -43.98 63.04 -85.35
N ASN A 4 -42.84 62.69 -84.74
CA ASN A 4 -42.56 62.25 -83.33
C ASN A 4 -43.29 61.04 -82.69
N ARG A 5 -42.59 59.99 -82.23
CA ARG A 5 -41.90 59.80 -80.91
C ARG A 5 -42.82 60.15 -79.73
N THR A 6 -43.10 59.28 -78.76
CA THR A 6 -42.23 58.43 -77.91
C THR A 6 -42.95 57.10 -77.59
N ASP A 7 -42.32 55.92 -77.61
CA ASP A 7 -41.29 55.40 -76.69
C ASP A 7 -41.58 55.75 -75.23
N ASP A 8 -42.59 55.13 -74.62
CA ASP A 8 -42.75 55.13 -73.16
C ASP A 8 -43.32 53.77 -72.69
N MET A 9 -42.53 52.72 -72.93
CA MET A 9 -42.58 51.48 -72.15
C MET A 9 -41.20 51.17 -71.57
N ASP A 10 -40.41 52.20 -71.24
CA ASP A 10 -39.27 52.02 -70.34
C ASP A 10 -39.79 52.06 -68.90
N ASN A 11 -40.50 50.99 -68.54
CA ASN A 11 -40.77 50.68 -67.14
C ASN A 11 -39.42 50.44 -66.46
N ASN A 12 -38.98 51.49 -65.78
CA ASN A 12 -37.75 51.67 -65.04
C ASN A 12 -37.37 50.44 -64.20
N ASN A 13 -36.59 49.53 -64.79
CA ASN A 13 -36.04 48.32 -64.16
C ASN A 13 -34.88 48.60 -63.17
N SER A 14 -34.88 49.77 -62.52
CA SER A 14 -33.88 50.21 -61.53
C SER A 14 -33.82 49.31 -60.28
N TRP A 15 -34.88 48.56 -59.99
CA TRP A 15 -34.91 47.59 -58.89
C TRP A 15 -34.21 46.26 -59.21
N ILE A 16 -34.02 45.91 -60.49
CA ILE A 16 -33.43 44.63 -60.89
C ILE A 16 -32.00 44.47 -60.35
N PRO A 17 -31.08 45.44 -60.49
CA PRO A 17 -29.73 45.32 -59.95
C PRO A 17 -29.67 45.21 -58.42
N LEU A 18 -30.61 45.88 -57.72
CA LEU A 18 -30.69 45.82 -56.25
C LEU A 18 -31.25 44.47 -55.77
N PHE A 19 -32.28 43.96 -56.44
CA PHE A 19 -32.84 42.65 -56.18
C PHE A 19 -31.85 41.51 -56.50
N ASP A 20 -31.11 41.63 -57.60
CA ASP A 20 -30.05 40.70 -57.97
C ASP A 20 -28.91 40.72 -56.96
N ARG A 21 -28.50 41.91 -56.49
CA ARG A 21 -27.49 42.04 -55.44
C ARG A 21 -27.98 41.42 -54.13
N PHE A 22 -29.22 41.67 -53.73
CA PHE A 22 -29.83 41.07 -52.55
C PHE A 22 -29.87 39.54 -52.65
N ASN A 23 -30.38 39.00 -53.76
CA ASN A 23 -30.42 37.56 -53.98
C ASN A 23 -29.03 36.93 -54.03
N LYS A 24 -28.04 37.64 -54.60
CA LYS A 24 -26.65 37.20 -54.59
C LYS A 24 -26.08 37.13 -53.17
N THR A 25 -26.32 38.14 -52.34
CA THR A 25 -25.90 38.15 -50.93
C THR A 25 -26.53 36.99 -50.16
N ILE A 26 -27.85 36.81 -50.27
CA ILE A 26 -28.57 35.72 -49.60
C ILE A 26 -28.04 34.34 -50.03
N ARG A 27 -27.75 34.15 -51.32
CA ARG A 27 -27.13 32.91 -51.82
C ARG A 27 -25.74 32.70 -51.22
N THR A 28 -24.89 33.73 -51.21
CA THR A 28 -23.55 33.60 -50.63
C THR A 28 -23.58 33.31 -49.13
N GLU A 29 -24.47 33.97 -48.38
CA GLU A 29 -24.64 33.70 -46.94
C GLU A 29 -25.16 32.28 -46.71
N ALA A 30 -26.16 31.84 -47.49
CA ALA A 30 -26.65 30.47 -47.44
C ALA A 30 -25.53 29.45 -47.72
N ASP A 31 -24.73 29.65 -48.76
CA ASP A 31 -23.61 28.77 -49.11
C ASP A 31 -22.56 28.70 -48.00
N THR A 32 -22.24 29.84 -47.36
CA THR A 32 -21.30 29.87 -46.23
C THR A 32 -21.83 29.11 -45.01
N LEU A 33 -23.12 29.25 -44.70
CA LEU A 33 -23.77 28.52 -43.62
C LEU A 33 -23.80 27.02 -43.90
N PHE A 34 -24.15 26.61 -45.12
CA PHE A 34 -24.15 25.20 -45.50
C PHE A 34 -22.76 24.58 -45.40
N LYS A 35 -21.72 25.30 -45.83
CA LYS A 35 -20.34 24.86 -45.67
C LYS A 35 -19.97 24.70 -44.20
N HIS A 36 -20.29 25.68 -43.36
CA HIS A 36 -20.00 25.61 -41.93
C HIS A 36 -20.73 24.44 -41.24
N ILE A 37 -21.99 24.17 -41.63
CA ILE A 37 -22.76 23.02 -41.16
C ILE A 37 -22.10 21.71 -41.59
N ALA A 38 -21.68 21.58 -42.86
CA ALA A 38 -21.01 20.39 -43.37
C ALA A 38 -19.66 20.14 -42.68
N ASP A 39 -18.87 21.19 -42.46
CA ASP A 39 -17.60 21.12 -41.74
C ASP A 39 -17.84 20.69 -40.28
N SER A 40 -18.84 21.29 -39.62
CA SER A 40 -19.21 20.92 -38.23
C SER A 40 -19.68 19.47 -38.13
N GLN A 41 -20.49 18.99 -39.08
CA GLN A 41 -20.93 17.59 -39.14
C GLN A 41 -19.74 16.65 -39.33
N THR A 42 -18.76 17.04 -40.15
CA THR A 42 -17.55 16.26 -40.39
C THR A 42 -16.69 16.18 -39.13
N ASN A 43 -16.52 17.29 -38.42
CA ASN A 43 -15.80 17.32 -37.15
C ASN A 43 -16.47 16.45 -36.09
N LEU A 44 -17.79 16.59 -35.92
CA LEU A 44 -18.56 15.76 -34.99
C LEU A 44 -18.48 14.27 -35.34
N LEU A 45 -18.49 13.93 -36.63
CA LEU A 45 -18.33 12.55 -37.08
C LEU A 45 -16.95 12.00 -36.70
N ASN A 46 -15.90 12.79 -36.89
CA ASN A 46 -14.53 12.41 -36.52
C ASN A 46 -14.37 12.25 -35.01
N GLU A 47 -14.90 13.18 -34.21
CA GLU A 47 -14.91 13.10 -32.74
C GLU A 47 -15.64 11.85 -32.26
N ARG A 48 -16.86 11.61 -32.77
CA ARG A 48 -17.65 10.42 -32.45
C ARG A 48 -16.89 9.13 -32.78
N ASN A 49 -16.23 9.07 -33.94
CA ASN A 49 -15.44 7.90 -34.34
C ASN A 49 -14.20 7.70 -33.45
N SER A 50 -13.59 8.79 -32.94
CA SER A 50 -12.51 8.71 -31.96
C SER A 50 -13.01 8.16 -30.63
N LEU A 51 -14.14 8.67 -30.13
CA LEU A 51 -14.76 8.21 -28.89
C LEU A 51 -15.15 6.73 -28.96
N TYR A 52 -15.65 6.25 -30.09
CA TYR A 52 -15.96 4.83 -30.25
C TYR A 52 -14.73 3.94 -30.12
N LYS A 53 -13.56 4.38 -30.60
CA LYS A 53 -12.31 3.62 -30.44
C LYS A 53 -11.86 3.59 -28.98
N GLU A 54 -11.94 4.72 -28.29
CA GLU A 54 -11.59 4.81 -26.86
C GLU A 54 -12.52 3.95 -26.00
N ILE A 55 -13.83 3.97 -26.26
CA ILE A 55 -14.80 3.10 -25.60
C ILE A 55 -14.47 1.62 -25.81
N GLU A 56 -14.00 1.24 -27.00
CA GLU A 56 -13.64 -0.14 -27.30
C GLU A 56 -12.42 -0.59 -26.47
N ILE A 57 -11.37 0.22 -26.44
CA ILE A 57 -10.16 -0.04 -25.63
C ILE A 57 -10.54 -0.14 -24.14
N LEU A 58 -11.32 0.79 -23.63
CA LEU A 58 -11.74 0.79 -22.23
C LEU A 58 -12.59 -0.43 -21.86
N LYS A 59 -13.39 -0.95 -22.79
CA LYS A 59 -14.13 -2.20 -22.56
C LYS A 59 -13.18 -3.38 -22.43
N GLU A 60 -12.18 -3.49 -23.31
CA GLU A 60 -11.18 -4.57 -23.26
C GLU A 60 -10.41 -4.54 -21.94
N GLU A 61 -9.91 -3.37 -21.53
CA GLU A 61 -9.21 -3.20 -20.24
C GLU A 61 -10.13 -3.55 -19.04
N LYS A 62 -11.40 -3.13 -19.10
CA LYS A 62 -12.37 -3.46 -18.04
C LYS A 62 -12.66 -4.96 -17.97
N GLU A 63 -12.75 -5.65 -19.10
CA GLU A 63 -12.92 -7.09 -19.14
C GLU A 63 -11.70 -7.82 -18.56
N GLU A 64 -10.49 -7.36 -18.89
CA GLU A 64 -9.25 -7.91 -18.34
C GLU A 64 -9.18 -7.72 -16.82
N MET A 65 -9.46 -6.51 -16.33
CA MET A 65 -9.54 -6.21 -14.90
C MET A 65 -10.54 -7.12 -14.19
N THR A 66 -11.71 -7.33 -14.79
CA THR A 66 -12.75 -8.21 -14.24
C THR A 66 -12.28 -9.66 -14.16
N ARG A 67 -11.54 -10.15 -15.18
CA ARG A 67 -10.96 -11.49 -15.17
C ARG A 67 -9.91 -11.66 -14.07
N LEU A 68 -9.05 -10.66 -13.87
CA LEU A 68 -8.05 -10.66 -12.80
C LEU A 68 -8.70 -10.69 -11.43
N LEU A 69 -9.69 -9.84 -11.17
CA LEU A 69 -10.43 -9.84 -9.90
C LEU A 69 -11.06 -11.20 -9.61
N LYS A 70 -11.67 -11.84 -10.60
CA LYS A 70 -12.22 -13.20 -10.46
C LYS A 70 -11.17 -14.23 -10.06
N LYS A 71 -9.92 -14.06 -10.52
CA LYS A 71 -8.80 -14.93 -10.13
C LYS A 71 -8.38 -14.68 -8.67
N TYR A 72 -8.35 -13.44 -8.20
CA TYR A 72 -7.96 -13.12 -6.81
C TYR A 72 -8.92 -13.70 -5.77
N ASP A 73 -10.22 -13.75 -6.10
CA ASP A 73 -11.27 -14.36 -5.26
C ASP A 73 -11.27 -15.90 -5.27
N GLN A 74 -10.45 -16.53 -6.11
CA GLN A 74 -10.42 -17.98 -6.23
C GLN A 74 -9.91 -18.63 -4.94
N ILE A 75 -10.67 -19.58 -4.42
CA ILE A 75 -10.26 -20.44 -3.31
C ILE A 75 -9.29 -21.50 -3.85
N VAL A 76 -8.16 -21.64 -3.16
CA VAL A 76 -7.13 -22.64 -3.41
C VAL A 76 -6.95 -23.52 -2.17
N THR A 77 -6.61 -24.78 -2.41
CA THR A 77 -6.31 -25.75 -1.35
C THR A 77 -4.82 -26.08 -1.38
N LEU A 78 -4.16 -25.94 -0.23
CA LEU A 78 -2.78 -26.28 0.02
C LEU A 78 -2.73 -27.55 0.87
N ASN A 79 -1.88 -28.50 0.50
CA ASN A 79 -1.59 -29.69 1.29
C ASN A 79 -0.18 -29.54 1.88
N ILE A 80 -0.08 -29.26 3.18
CA ILE A 80 1.18 -29.04 3.89
C ILE A 80 1.49 -30.30 4.70
N GLY A 81 2.44 -31.11 4.24
CA GLY A 81 2.86 -32.33 4.95
C GLY A 81 1.73 -33.34 5.23
N GLY A 82 0.65 -33.31 4.44
CA GLY A 82 -0.54 -34.14 4.62
C GLY A 82 -1.76 -33.41 5.19
N GLN A 83 -1.61 -32.20 5.73
CA GLN A 83 -2.71 -31.40 6.25
C GLN A 83 -3.23 -30.39 5.21
N LEU A 84 -4.55 -30.38 5.00
CA LEU A 84 -5.20 -29.49 4.04
C LEU A 84 -5.55 -28.13 4.65
N PHE A 85 -5.25 -27.06 3.92
CA PHE A 85 -5.59 -25.69 4.23
C PHE A 85 -6.25 -25.03 3.01
N SER A 86 -7.39 -24.37 3.21
CA SER A 86 -8.07 -23.61 2.16
C SER A 86 -7.97 -22.11 2.42
N THR A 87 -7.69 -21.35 1.37
CA THR A 87 -7.55 -19.88 1.42
C THR A 87 -7.76 -19.26 0.04
N THR A 88 -7.78 -17.94 -0.08
CA THR A 88 -7.85 -17.24 -1.38
C THR A 88 -6.47 -16.95 -1.96
N ILE A 89 -6.38 -16.80 -3.28
CA ILE A 89 -5.16 -16.31 -3.95
C ILE A 89 -4.79 -14.95 -3.39
N GLU A 90 -5.75 -14.05 -3.19
CA GLU A 90 -5.54 -12.74 -2.56
C GLU A 90 -4.75 -12.82 -1.25
N THR A 91 -5.11 -13.74 -0.35
CA THR A 91 -4.40 -13.92 0.93
C THR A 91 -2.95 -14.33 0.71
N LEU A 92 -2.70 -15.23 -0.24
CA LEU A 92 -1.38 -15.77 -0.54
C LEU A 92 -0.48 -14.77 -1.29
N THR A 93 -1.08 -13.84 -2.03
CA THR A 93 -0.37 -12.82 -2.83
C THR A 93 -0.32 -11.46 -2.14
N LYS A 94 -0.74 -11.35 -0.87
CA LYS A 94 -0.83 -10.08 -0.15
C LYS A 94 0.53 -9.40 0.06
N GLU A 95 1.59 -10.20 0.11
CA GLU A 95 2.97 -9.74 0.16
C GLU A 95 3.86 -10.60 -0.74
N GLU A 96 5.03 -10.09 -1.12
CA GLU A 96 6.00 -10.85 -1.91
C GLU A 96 6.61 -11.98 -1.07
N CYS A 97 6.09 -13.20 -1.27
CA CYS A 97 6.52 -14.42 -0.60
C CYS A 97 6.59 -15.59 -1.59
N LEU A 98 6.91 -16.80 -1.10
CA LEU A 98 6.94 -18.01 -1.93
C LEU A 98 5.61 -18.25 -2.65
N PHE A 99 4.47 -18.02 -1.97
CA PHE A 99 3.16 -18.23 -2.58
C PHE A 99 2.87 -17.27 -3.73
N THR A 100 3.32 -16.02 -3.62
CA THR A 100 3.20 -15.03 -4.70
C THR A 100 3.89 -15.53 -5.97
N LYS A 101 5.07 -16.14 -5.84
CA LYS A 101 5.76 -16.77 -6.98
C LYS A 101 4.94 -17.93 -7.55
N MET A 102 4.37 -18.77 -6.68
CA MET A 102 3.55 -19.93 -7.06
C MET A 102 2.25 -19.55 -7.78
N PHE A 103 1.54 -18.52 -7.31
CA PHE A 103 0.18 -18.17 -7.79
C PHE A 103 0.13 -17.00 -8.80
N ASN A 104 1.25 -16.31 -9.06
CA ASN A 104 1.34 -15.27 -10.11
C ASN A 104 1.35 -15.81 -11.55
N GLY A 105 1.00 -17.09 -11.77
CA GLY A 105 0.83 -17.68 -13.11
C GLY A 105 2.14 -17.98 -13.85
N ARG A 106 3.27 -18.02 -13.15
CA ARG A 106 4.59 -18.34 -13.72
C ARG A 106 5.05 -19.78 -13.47
N PHE A 107 4.33 -20.53 -12.63
CA PHE A 107 4.70 -21.89 -12.26
C PHE A 107 3.51 -22.84 -12.49
N ASP A 108 3.75 -23.93 -13.22
CA ASP A 108 2.85 -25.07 -13.24
C ASP A 108 2.89 -25.72 -11.86
N LEU A 109 1.91 -25.38 -11.03
CA LEU A 109 1.76 -25.99 -9.72
C LEU A 109 1.47 -27.48 -9.93
N ARG A 110 2.24 -28.32 -9.24
CA ARG A 110 1.98 -29.76 -9.19
C ARG A 110 0.74 -29.97 -8.32
N GLU A 111 -0.42 -29.77 -8.92
CA GLU A 111 -1.69 -30.10 -8.30
C GLU A 111 -1.82 -31.63 -8.26
N HIS A 112 -1.91 -32.18 -7.05
CA HIS A 112 -2.32 -33.57 -6.87
C HIS A 112 -3.72 -33.54 -6.27
N GLN A 113 -4.71 -34.04 -7.04
CA GLN A 113 -6.12 -34.06 -6.64
C GLN A 113 -6.70 -32.67 -6.29
N GLY A 114 -6.28 -31.62 -6.99
CA GLY A 114 -6.76 -30.25 -6.78
C GLY A 114 -6.18 -29.53 -5.56
N ALA A 115 -5.14 -30.09 -4.94
CA ALA A 115 -4.38 -29.44 -3.88
C ALA A 115 -2.90 -29.25 -4.27
N THR A 116 -2.35 -28.09 -3.96
CA THR A 116 -0.91 -27.83 -4.11
C THR A 116 -0.17 -28.43 -2.94
N PHE A 117 0.66 -29.46 -3.18
CA PHE A 117 1.43 -30.12 -2.12
C PHE A 117 2.72 -29.37 -1.80
N ILE A 118 2.98 -29.19 -0.50
CA ILE A 118 4.19 -28.62 0.05
C ILE A 118 4.72 -29.59 1.11
N ASP A 119 5.95 -30.04 0.90
CA ASP A 119 6.64 -30.99 1.77
C ASP A 119 7.25 -30.28 2.98
N ARG A 120 6.38 -29.77 3.85
CA ARG A 120 6.72 -29.05 5.10
C ARG A 120 5.82 -29.49 6.24
N ASP A 121 6.27 -29.24 7.45
CA ASP A 121 5.50 -29.52 8.66
C ASP A 121 4.32 -28.53 8.79
N PRO A 122 3.09 -28.99 9.02
CA PRO A 122 1.91 -28.12 9.08
C PRO A 122 1.71 -27.41 10.43
N THR A 123 2.45 -27.77 11.48
CA THR A 123 2.25 -27.33 12.87
C THR A 123 2.18 -25.80 12.98
N HIS A 124 3.11 -25.10 12.35
CA HIS A 124 3.21 -23.64 12.38
C HIS A 124 2.47 -22.94 11.23
N PHE A 125 2.02 -23.71 10.23
CA PHE A 125 1.43 -23.14 9.02
C PHE A 125 0.14 -22.36 9.30
N ARG A 126 -0.64 -22.79 10.31
CA ARG A 126 -1.85 -22.07 10.72
C ARG A 126 -1.56 -20.63 11.16
N ILE A 127 -0.48 -20.44 11.93
CA ILE A 127 -0.09 -19.11 12.45
C ILE A 127 0.34 -18.23 11.28
N LEU A 128 1.17 -18.78 10.40
CA LEU A 128 1.64 -18.11 9.19
C LEU A 128 0.48 -17.72 8.25
N LEU A 129 -0.48 -18.61 8.02
CA LEU A 129 -1.64 -18.32 7.18
C LEU A 129 -2.53 -17.24 7.80
N ASN A 130 -2.70 -17.24 9.13
CA ASN A 130 -3.44 -16.18 9.81
C ASN A 130 -2.71 -14.84 9.75
N TYR A 131 -1.37 -14.87 9.85
CA TYR A 131 -0.55 -13.68 9.63
C TYR A 131 -0.77 -13.09 8.24
N LEU A 132 -0.77 -13.89 7.19
CA LEU A 132 -1.08 -13.43 5.82
C LEU A 132 -2.49 -12.82 5.71
N ARG A 133 -3.48 -13.36 6.44
CA ARG A 133 -4.86 -12.84 6.44
C ARG A 133 -4.94 -11.45 7.09
N THR A 134 -4.46 -11.30 8.33
CA THR A 134 -4.70 -10.10 9.14
C THR A 134 -3.53 -9.14 9.22
N ASN A 135 -2.33 -9.56 8.77
CA ASN A 135 -1.06 -8.87 8.99
C ASN A 135 -0.79 -8.57 10.48
N THR A 136 -1.33 -9.40 11.38
CA THR A 136 -1.20 -9.25 12.82
C THR A 136 -0.24 -10.29 13.37
N PHE A 137 0.84 -9.83 13.99
CA PHE A 137 1.78 -10.68 14.70
C PHE A 137 1.23 -11.11 16.05
N ILE A 138 1.27 -12.41 16.33
CA ILE A 138 0.97 -12.97 17.64
C ILE A 138 2.24 -13.64 18.12
N GLU A 139 2.79 -13.14 19.23
CA GLU A 139 4.02 -13.70 19.80
C GLU A 139 3.80 -15.17 20.17
N PRO A 140 4.71 -16.08 19.75
CA PRO A 140 4.67 -17.48 20.17
C PRO A 140 4.82 -17.64 21.69
N LYS A 141 4.22 -18.70 22.25
CA LYS A 141 4.18 -18.92 23.71
C LYS A 141 5.52 -19.39 24.27
N SER A 142 6.34 -20.05 23.46
CA SER A 142 7.64 -20.57 23.86
C SER A 142 8.74 -20.13 22.89
N ALA A 143 9.98 -20.09 23.39
CA ALA A 143 11.15 -19.80 22.56
C ALA A 143 11.36 -20.86 21.46
N GLN A 144 10.95 -22.10 21.72
CA GLN A 144 10.99 -23.19 20.74
C GLN A 144 10.00 -22.92 19.59
N ASP A 145 8.73 -22.65 19.90
CA ASP A 145 7.71 -22.32 18.88
C ASP A 145 8.15 -21.12 18.03
N ARG A 146 8.83 -20.15 18.65
CA ARG A 146 9.36 -18.97 17.97
C ARG A 146 10.47 -19.31 16.99
N ALA A 147 11.41 -20.18 17.39
CA ALA A 147 12.48 -20.65 16.52
C ALA A 147 11.93 -21.49 15.35
N GLU A 148 10.98 -22.38 15.63
CA GLU A 148 10.35 -23.23 14.61
C GLU A 148 9.52 -22.38 13.63
N LEU A 149 8.73 -21.43 14.12
CA LEU A 149 7.99 -20.49 13.27
C LEU A 149 8.92 -19.62 12.42
N LEU A 150 10.08 -19.22 12.94
CA LEU A 150 11.08 -18.46 12.18
C LEU A 150 11.61 -19.29 10.99
N LEU A 151 11.92 -20.57 11.20
CA LEU A 151 12.36 -21.46 10.12
C LEU A 151 11.30 -21.59 9.02
N GLU A 152 10.02 -21.71 9.39
CA GLU A 152 8.93 -21.73 8.41
C GLU A 152 8.81 -20.37 7.70
N ALA A 153 8.82 -19.26 8.44
CA ALA A 153 8.74 -17.92 7.85
C ALA A 153 9.88 -17.66 6.83
N GLU A 154 11.09 -18.15 7.11
CA GLU A 154 12.22 -18.12 6.19
C GLU A 154 12.00 -19.00 4.95
N TYR A 155 11.49 -20.23 5.13
CA TYR A 155 11.16 -21.12 4.01
C TYR A 155 10.13 -20.50 3.06
N TYR A 156 9.03 -19.97 3.61
CA TYR A 156 7.98 -19.31 2.82
C TYR A 156 8.36 -17.88 2.40
N GLN A 157 9.53 -17.39 2.80
CA GLN A 157 10.09 -16.08 2.44
C GLN A 157 9.21 -14.90 2.85
N ILE A 158 8.57 -14.99 4.01
CA ILE A 158 7.70 -13.93 4.54
C ILE A 158 8.55 -12.90 5.29
N THR A 159 9.04 -11.92 4.55
CA THR A 159 10.04 -10.97 5.04
C THR A 159 9.54 -10.12 6.22
N SER A 160 8.26 -9.75 6.22
CA SER A 160 7.61 -8.98 7.28
C SER A 160 7.60 -9.73 8.62
N LEU A 161 7.18 -11.01 8.60
CA LEU A 161 7.15 -11.89 9.76
C LEU A 161 8.57 -12.22 10.25
N ILE A 162 9.52 -12.48 9.34
CA ILE A 162 10.93 -12.73 9.68
C ILE A 162 11.49 -11.54 10.48
N LYS A 163 11.21 -10.31 10.07
CA LYS A 163 11.67 -9.11 10.81
C LYS A 163 11.09 -9.06 12.22
N GLN A 164 9.81 -9.37 12.39
CA GLN A 164 9.16 -9.41 13.69
C GLN A 164 9.74 -10.52 14.59
N LEU A 165 9.97 -11.70 14.03
CA LEU A 165 10.60 -12.83 14.72
C LEU A 165 12.11 -12.67 14.95
N LYS A 166 12.80 -11.74 14.29
CA LYS A 166 14.22 -11.42 14.57
C LYS A 166 14.40 -10.23 15.50
N ASN A 167 13.38 -9.41 15.66
CA ASN A 167 13.39 -8.35 16.66
C ASN A 167 13.28 -8.98 18.06
N GLU A 168 14.44 -9.34 18.62
CA GLU A 168 14.60 -9.71 20.02
C GLU A 168 14.36 -8.47 20.87
N THR A 169 13.16 -8.28 21.41
CA THR A 169 13.02 -7.53 22.66
C THR A 169 13.59 -8.41 23.75
N VAL A 170 14.90 -8.37 23.95
CA VAL A 170 15.54 -8.96 25.12
C VAL A 170 15.09 -8.14 26.33
N THR A 171 14.03 -8.58 27.00
CA THR A 171 13.70 -8.08 28.34
C THR A 171 14.66 -8.74 29.31
N THR A 172 15.88 -8.21 29.43
CA THR A 172 16.80 -8.59 30.50
C THR A 172 16.25 -8.00 31.80
N MET A 173 15.57 -8.81 32.62
CA MET A 173 15.37 -8.47 34.02
C MET A 173 16.73 -8.53 34.73
N ILE A 174 17.36 -7.37 34.92
CA ILE A 174 18.46 -7.23 35.87
C ILE A 174 17.85 -7.00 37.22
N VAL A 175 17.72 -8.06 38.04
CA VAL A 175 17.47 -7.89 39.47
C VAL A 175 18.77 -7.37 40.07
N VAL A 176 18.82 -6.07 40.38
CA VAL A 176 19.90 -5.52 41.22
C VAL A 176 19.62 -5.96 42.65
N GLU A 177 20.03 -7.19 42.97
CA GLU A 177 19.93 -7.71 44.32
C GLU A 177 21.00 -7.03 45.18
N LYS A 178 20.61 -5.89 45.76
CA LYS A 178 21.33 -5.17 46.82
C LYS A 178 22.64 -4.50 46.37
N LEU A 179 22.61 -3.17 46.17
CA LEU A 179 23.81 -2.36 46.33
C LEU A 179 24.23 -2.45 47.81
N LEU A 180 25.05 -3.44 48.15
CA LEU A 180 25.74 -3.47 49.44
C LEU A 180 26.67 -2.25 49.46
N PHE A 181 26.25 -1.21 50.16
CA PHE A 181 27.08 -0.05 50.50
C PHE A 181 28.22 -0.53 51.40
N ASP A 182 29.35 -0.92 50.81
CA ASP A 182 30.61 -0.98 51.56
C ASP A 182 31.08 0.47 51.77
N SER A 183 31.14 0.87 53.03
CA SER A 183 31.38 2.23 53.51
C SER A 183 32.82 2.73 53.31
N THR A 184 33.54 2.24 52.30
CA THR A 184 34.98 2.53 52.13
C THR A 184 35.39 3.11 50.77
N LEU A 185 34.48 3.29 49.81
CA LEU A 185 34.78 3.95 48.53
C LEU A 185 33.88 5.18 48.31
N HIS A 186 34.52 6.28 47.91
CA HIS A 186 33.88 7.58 47.67
C HIS A 186 32.61 7.43 46.82
N HIS A 187 31.49 7.86 47.41
CA HIS A 187 30.13 7.61 46.97
C HIS A 187 29.89 7.84 45.46
N PRO A 188 29.32 6.87 44.71
CA PRO A 188 28.68 7.16 43.44
C PRO A 188 27.36 7.91 43.71
N GLN A 189 27.29 9.17 43.29
CA GLN A 189 26.02 9.90 43.26
C GLN A 189 25.29 9.50 41.97
N VAL A 190 24.16 8.79 42.12
CA VAL A 190 23.22 8.56 41.03
C VAL A 190 22.26 9.74 41.02
N VAL A 191 22.31 10.55 39.97
CA VAL A 191 21.41 11.70 39.79
C VAL A 191 20.37 11.32 38.74
N ILE A 192 19.10 11.35 39.13
CA ILE A 192 17.93 11.17 38.26
C ILE A 192 17.43 12.57 37.90
N SER A 193 17.37 12.89 36.61
CA SER A 193 16.78 14.13 36.10
C SER A 193 15.80 13.81 34.97
N GLU A 194 14.95 14.77 34.58
CA GLU A 194 14.04 14.63 33.44
C GLU A 194 14.77 14.30 32.11
N ALA A 195 16.10 14.45 32.05
CA ALA A 195 16.93 14.14 30.89
C ALA A 195 17.62 12.75 30.93
N GLY A 196 17.40 11.94 31.98
CA GLY A 196 17.92 10.56 32.09
C GLY A 196 18.75 10.26 33.34
N LEU A 197 19.29 9.03 33.38
CA LEU A 197 20.15 8.48 34.45
C LEU A 197 21.63 8.80 34.20
N SER A 198 22.31 9.37 35.19
CA SER A 198 23.78 9.49 35.18
C SER A 198 24.39 8.89 36.44
N ALA A 199 25.46 8.12 36.27
CA ALA A 199 26.27 7.57 37.36
C ALA A 199 27.70 8.11 37.23
N ASN A 200 28.20 8.74 38.30
CA ASN A 200 29.54 9.30 38.33
C ASN A 200 30.44 8.42 39.20
N TYR A 201 31.37 7.71 38.57
CA TYR A 201 32.44 6.99 39.27
C TYR A 201 33.61 7.95 39.36
N GLY A 202 34.05 8.30 40.58
CA GLY A 202 35.20 9.18 40.82
C GLY A 202 36.50 8.55 40.32
N GLY A 203 36.70 8.59 39.00
CA GLY A 203 37.78 7.89 38.31
C GLY A 203 37.52 7.76 36.80
N GLY A 204 37.58 8.86 36.06
CA GLY A 204 38.10 8.90 34.68
C GLY A 204 37.33 8.24 33.52
N CYS A 205 36.20 7.56 33.70
CA CYS A 205 35.40 7.04 32.58
C CYS A 205 33.89 7.10 32.86
N THR A 206 33.27 8.24 32.57
CA THR A 206 31.81 8.38 32.57
C THR A 206 31.26 7.83 31.25
N ARG A 207 30.62 6.65 31.27
CA ARG A 207 29.82 6.17 30.13
C ARG A 207 28.37 6.58 30.37
N LEU A 208 27.92 7.63 29.70
CA LEU A 208 26.53 8.05 29.69
C LEU A 208 25.68 6.96 29.02
N LEU A 209 24.84 6.29 29.80
CA LEU A 209 23.77 5.45 29.29
C LEU A 209 22.50 6.30 29.29
N TYR A 210 22.06 6.74 28.11
CA TYR A 210 20.78 7.39 27.96
C TYR A 210 19.68 6.35 28.16
N ALA A 211 18.91 6.51 29.24
CA ALA A 211 17.78 5.65 29.56
C ALA A 211 16.51 6.50 29.67
N LYS A 212 15.48 6.11 28.93
CA LYS A 212 14.13 6.69 29.00
C LYS A 212 13.32 5.96 30.05
N VAL A 213 12.74 6.68 31.00
CA VAL A 213 11.79 6.10 31.95
C VAL A 213 10.46 5.88 31.24
N ASN A 214 9.98 4.65 31.21
CA ASN A 214 8.69 4.27 30.64
C ASN A 214 7.57 4.35 31.69
N ASN A 215 7.84 3.89 32.91
CA ASN A 215 6.84 3.77 33.97
C ASN A 215 7.49 3.79 35.35
N ALA A 216 6.74 4.20 36.37
CA ALA A 216 7.15 4.18 37.76
C ALA A 216 6.00 3.68 38.64
N MET A 217 6.28 2.75 39.55
CA MET A 217 5.28 2.21 40.48
C MET A 217 5.83 2.11 41.90
N TRP A 218 4.93 2.20 42.88
CA TRP A 218 5.24 2.02 44.30
C TRP A 218 4.47 0.81 44.82
N GLN A 219 5.19 -0.21 45.28
CA GLN A 219 4.60 -1.44 45.84
C GLN A 219 5.46 -1.97 46.98
N ASN A 220 4.81 -2.43 48.06
CA ASN A 220 5.48 -3.06 49.21
C ASN A 220 6.64 -2.24 49.79
N GLY A 221 6.50 -0.90 49.82
CA GLY A 221 7.53 0.00 50.35
C GLY A 221 8.71 0.28 49.43
N CYS A 222 8.73 -0.25 48.20
CA CYS A 222 9.82 -0.07 47.24
C CYS A 222 9.38 0.74 46.01
N HIS A 223 10.32 1.49 45.43
CA HIS A 223 10.13 2.18 44.16
C HIS A 223 10.64 1.34 42.99
N TYR A 224 9.78 1.11 42.01
CA TYR A 224 10.08 0.36 40.80
C TYR A 224 10.04 1.29 39.60
N TRP A 225 11.06 1.20 38.75
CA TRP A 225 11.17 2.01 37.55
C TRP A 225 11.37 1.09 36.35
N GLU A 226 10.52 1.25 35.35
CA GLU A 226 10.71 0.64 34.05
C GLU A 226 11.46 1.63 33.17
N ILE A 227 12.64 1.24 32.65
CA ILE A 227 13.48 2.10 31.83
C ILE A 227 13.87 1.39 30.52
N THR A 228 14.00 2.16 29.43
CA THR A 228 14.51 1.70 28.13
C THR A 228 15.86 2.34 27.87
N ILE A 229 16.90 1.58 27.53
CA ILE A 229 18.22 2.15 27.21
C ILE A 229 18.32 2.40 25.70
N GLU A 230 18.63 3.62 25.30
CA GLU A 230 18.60 4.02 23.87
C GLU A 230 19.81 3.49 23.05
N LYS A 231 20.89 3.05 23.70
CA LYS A 231 22.09 2.49 23.04
C LYS A 231 22.42 1.04 23.44
N GLY A 232 21.39 0.26 23.78
CA GLY A 232 21.47 -1.18 23.97
C GLY A 232 20.08 -1.77 23.77
N HIS A 233 19.97 -2.86 23.00
CA HIS A 233 18.68 -3.52 22.77
C HIS A 233 18.12 -4.05 24.09
N GLY A 234 17.08 -3.41 24.65
CA GLY A 234 16.34 -3.94 25.81
C GLY A 234 15.61 -2.92 26.70
N THR A 235 14.59 -3.42 27.40
CA THR A 235 13.90 -2.74 28.52
C THR A 235 14.39 -3.37 29.83
N ILE A 236 14.76 -2.54 30.80
CA ILE A 236 15.28 -2.95 32.11
C ILE A 236 14.28 -2.52 33.18
N LEU A 237 13.95 -3.43 34.09
CA LEU A 237 13.25 -3.09 35.34
C LEU A 237 14.30 -2.84 36.42
N LEU A 238 14.30 -1.64 37.00
CA LEU A 238 15.17 -1.28 38.11
C LEU A 238 14.35 -1.26 39.41
N VAL A 239 14.77 -2.06 40.39
CA VAL A 239 14.21 -2.04 41.75
C VAL A 239 15.19 -1.29 42.65
N ILE A 240 14.73 -0.21 43.26
CA ILE A 240 15.50 0.49 44.31
C ILE A 240 14.78 0.20 45.64
N VAL A 241 15.46 -0.53 46.51
CA VAL A 241 15.05 -0.81 47.90
C VAL A 241 15.53 0.31 48.80
#